data_AF-A0A812CAP5-F1
#
_entry.id   AF-A0A812CAP5-F1
#
_cell.length_a   1.000
_cell.length_b   1.000
_cell.length_c   1.000
_cell.angle_alpha   90.00
_cell.angle_beta   90.00
_cell.angle_gamma   90.00
#
_symmetry.space_group_name_H-M   'P 1'
#
loop_
_entity.id
_entity.type
_entity.pdbx_description
1 polymer ?
#
loop_
_entity_poly.entity_id
_entity_poly.type
_entity_poly.pdbx_seq_one_letter_code
_entity_poly.pdbx_strand_id
1 'polypeptide(L)'
;MLHADLVKYVTAELNRPITDLQALADEEKLIAIVLGMLRQHNFEFVNVLREEAFTALKATIKQSVIEAVATADDIDTEGNVGSLADQMRLLNYTQWMQMLKNVFHNILIIINRVMAFHTVIRGVILIAAGRTGKDAEKALLLPEECCGNKDDDENEVPTVVEPEDEELLHLSVSEDLDVMISEAEFLGTIQCLKKMLCSVCDHAHDRCVKLMVARAKDGFLEKLSSSEFVALSRVIEGFVTECERKCGRRSTSLRGSLLNQANRFVDRFHEERKTKLSLILDNERWKQADVPTEFQEMVDHISKLGRMQLPEKRIDLGKKPAEFIVVNEEKFAVVGTVLMLLKMMVEYCECVDDIPAAAQDILTRLIDLLKTFNSRTCQLVLGAGALQLVGLKTISTKNLALASRCLQLIVHYIPYVKDHFKPKLYNKKHMLKHLDQITKDYLDHIEEISNKLVAIMEGLTESYVIKWDAKAPMPSSCFRSVCKQMTKFHEVIIDVLPQHQVKVIFQRIHKSFVNFLRQQLLTLNVTNDGGPQNGLVNADIYLSIYLSIYLSICFILFISSIIFPKPIRNKQ
;
A
#
# COMPACT_ATOMS: atom_id res chain seq x y z
N MET A 1 -5.53 -29.75 -52.49
CA MET A 1 -6.21 -30.84 -51.76
C MET A 1 -5.65 -30.93 -50.33
N LEU A 2 -4.35 -31.23 -50.17
CA LEU A 2 -3.68 -31.35 -48.86
C LEU A 2 -3.88 -30.16 -47.91
N HIS A 3 -3.84 -28.92 -48.40
CA HIS A 3 -4.12 -27.73 -47.57
C HIS A 3 -5.55 -27.74 -46.98
N ALA A 4 -6.56 -28.10 -47.78
CA ALA A 4 -7.94 -28.16 -47.30
C ALA A 4 -8.16 -29.32 -46.33
N ASP A 5 -7.44 -30.43 -46.53
CA ASP A 5 -7.47 -31.58 -45.63
C ASP A 5 -6.79 -31.26 -44.29
N LEU A 6 -5.67 -30.50 -44.31
CA LEU A 6 -5.03 -29.99 -43.11
C LEU A 6 -5.95 -29.05 -42.31
N VAL A 7 -6.56 -28.06 -42.98
CA VAL A 7 -7.50 -27.13 -42.33
C VAL A 7 -8.61 -27.93 -41.64
N LYS A 8 -9.28 -28.84 -42.36
CA LYS A 8 -10.34 -29.68 -41.78
C LYS A 8 -9.87 -30.48 -40.58
N TYR A 9 -8.67 -31.06 -40.65
CA TYR A 9 -8.10 -31.86 -39.57
C TYR A 9 -7.79 -31.00 -38.34
N VAL A 10 -7.07 -29.88 -38.52
CA VAL A 10 -6.71 -28.96 -37.43
C VAL A 10 -7.95 -28.35 -36.79
N THR A 11 -8.94 -27.90 -37.58
CA THR A 11 -10.20 -27.36 -37.06
C THR A 11 -10.94 -28.42 -36.24
N ALA A 12 -11.04 -29.67 -36.70
CA ALA A 12 -11.72 -30.74 -35.97
C ALA A 12 -11.03 -31.06 -34.64
N GLU A 13 -9.70 -31.14 -34.65
CA GLU A 13 -8.89 -31.46 -33.48
C GLU A 13 -8.91 -30.35 -32.42
N LEU A 14 -8.73 -29.09 -32.83
CA LEU A 14 -8.72 -27.98 -31.88
C LEU A 14 -10.09 -27.75 -31.25
N ASN A 15 -11.18 -28.01 -31.97
CA ASN A 15 -12.55 -27.84 -31.48
C ASN A 15 -13.13 -29.11 -30.82
N ARG A 16 -12.33 -30.15 -30.54
CA ARG A 16 -12.79 -31.30 -29.74
C ARG A 16 -13.32 -30.84 -28.38
N PRO A 17 -14.27 -31.56 -27.76
CA PRO A 17 -14.79 -31.23 -26.44
C PRO A 17 -13.66 -31.01 -25.44
N ILE A 18 -13.78 -30.00 -24.58
CA ILE A 18 -12.71 -29.61 -23.64
C ILE A 18 -12.48 -30.70 -22.57
N THR A 19 -13.47 -31.57 -22.36
CA THR A 19 -13.36 -32.78 -21.52
C THR A 19 -12.42 -33.84 -22.09
N ASP A 20 -12.13 -33.79 -23.39
CA ASP A 20 -11.19 -34.70 -24.04
C ASP A 20 -9.76 -34.17 -23.87
N LEU A 21 -9.02 -34.79 -22.94
CA LEU A 21 -7.64 -34.45 -22.61
C LEU A 21 -6.60 -35.12 -23.52
N GLN A 22 -7.03 -35.94 -24.49
CA GLN A 22 -6.10 -36.59 -25.41
C GLN A 22 -5.41 -35.54 -26.31
N ALA A 23 -4.08 -35.54 -26.32
CA ALA A 23 -3.26 -34.53 -26.99
C ALA A 23 -3.56 -34.43 -28.49
N LEU A 24 -3.57 -35.56 -29.20
CA LEU A 24 -3.93 -35.71 -30.62
C LEU A 24 -4.70 -37.02 -30.82
N ALA A 25 -5.74 -37.02 -31.66
CA ALA A 25 -6.52 -38.23 -31.92
C ALA A 25 -5.92 -39.14 -33.03
N ASP A 26 -5.28 -38.56 -34.05
CA ASP A 26 -4.75 -39.29 -35.22
C ASP A 26 -3.41 -38.68 -35.70
N GLU A 27 -2.33 -39.01 -34.98
CA GLU A 27 -0.98 -38.50 -35.28
C GLU A 27 -0.46 -38.94 -36.65
N GLU A 28 -0.77 -40.16 -37.07
CA GLU A 28 -0.32 -40.72 -38.36
C GLU A 28 -0.87 -39.92 -39.55
N LYS A 29 -2.14 -39.53 -39.47
CA LYS A 29 -2.77 -38.68 -40.50
C LYS A 29 -2.14 -37.30 -40.57
N LEU A 30 -1.79 -36.69 -39.43
CA LEU A 30 -1.06 -35.42 -39.40
C LEU A 30 0.31 -35.54 -40.06
N ILE A 31 1.06 -36.59 -39.71
CA ILE A 31 2.38 -36.88 -40.29
C ILE A 31 2.28 -37.01 -41.81
N ALA A 32 1.32 -37.78 -42.32
CA ALA A 32 1.13 -37.98 -43.76
C ALA A 32 0.81 -36.67 -44.51
N ILE A 33 -0.06 -35.83 -43.95
CA ILE A 33 -0.43 -34.54 -44.55
C ILE A 33 0.77 -33.59 -44.58
N VAL A 34 1.50 -33.47 -43.47
CA VAL A 34 2.65 -32.56 -43.34
C VAL A 34 3.81 -33.02 -44.25
N LEU A 35 4.13 -34.32 -44.28
CA LEU A 35 5.11 -34.87 -45.23
C LEU A 35 4.71 -34.60 -46.69
N GLY A 36 3.43 -34.77 -47.03
CA GLY A 36 2.91 -34.46 -48.36
C GLY A 36 3.07 -32.99 -48.74
N MET A 37 2.88 -32.07 -47.78
CA MET A 37 3.08 -30.63 -47.99
C MET A 37 4.56 -30.25 -48.11
N LEU A 38 5.45 -30.87 -47.30
CA LEU A 38 6.90 -30.67 -47.39
C LEU A 38 7.45 -31.13 -48.74
N ARG A 39 6.99 -32.25 -49.30
CA ARG A 39 7.33 -32.71 -50.66
C ARG A 39 6.96 -31.70 -51.76
N GLN A 40 5.95 -30.85 -51.51
CA GLN A 40 5.52 -29.81 -52.44
C GLN A 40 6.19 -28.45 -52.16
N HIS A 41 7.18 -28.41 -51.26
CA HIS A 41 7.80 -27.18 -50.73
C HIS A 41 6.77 -26.17 -50.22
N ASN A 42 5.66 -26.66 -49.63
CA ASN A 42 4.59 -25.83 -49.09
C ASN A 42 4.62 -25.82 -47.56
N PHE A 43 5.00 -24.68 -46.98
CA PHE A 43 5.16 -24.48 -45.54
C PHE A 43 3.98 -23.75 -44.86
N GLU A 44 2.85 -23.58 -45.56
CA GLU A 44 1.67 -22.87 -45.04
C GLU A 44 1.01 -23.55 -43.83
N PHE A 45 1.36 -24.80 -43.53
CA PHE A 45 0.83 -25.51 -42.37
C PHE A 45 1.05 -24.76 -41.04
N VAL A 46 2.14 -23.99 -40.92
CA VAL A 46 2.40 -23.16 -39.73
C VAL A 46 1.38 -22.04 -39.59
N ASN A 47 1.02 -21.37 -40.68
CA ASN A 47 0.02 -20.30 -40.69
C ASN A 47 -1.38 -20.86 -40.48
N VAL A 48 -1.71 -22.00 -41.10
CA VAL A 48 -2.99 -22.69 -40.89
C VAL A 48 -3.18 -23.02 -39.41
N LEU A 49 -2.17 -23.62 -38.75
CA LEU A 49 -2.25 -23.92 -37.33
C LEU A 49 -2.43 -22.67 -36.46
N ARG A 50 -1.75 -21.56 -36.80
CA ARG A 50 -1.89 -20.27 -36.10
C ARG A 50 -3.32 -19.73 -36.19
N GLU A 51 -3.87 -19.61 -37.40
CA GLU A 51 -5.19 -18.99 -37.63
C GLU A 51 -6.33 -19.86 -37.06
N GLU A 52 -6.22 -21.18 -37.19
CA GLU A 52 -7.18 -22.11 -36.58
C GLU A 52 -7.10 -22.07 -35.05
N ALA A 53 -5.89 -21.97 -34.47
CA ALA A 53 -5.73 -21.78 -33.03
C ALA A 53 -6.34 -20.46 -32.54
N PHE A 54 -6.13 -19.35 -33.25
CA PHE A 54 -6.76 -18.06 -32.89
C PHE A 54 -8.29 -18.15 -32.92
N THR A 55 -8.83 -18.84 -33.92
CA THR A 55 -10.27 -19.05 -34.07
C THR A 55 -10.84 -19.93 -32.95
N ALA A 56 -10.18 -21.06 -32.65
CA ALA A 56 -10.56 -21.97 -31.57
C ALA A 56 -10.51 -21.29 -30.20
N LEU A 57 -9.45 -20.51 -29.91
CA LEU A 57 -9.34 -19.73 -28.68
C LEU A 57 -10.49 -18.72 -28.53
N LYS A 58 -10.80 -17.96 -29.59
CA LYS A 58 -11.90 -16.98 -29.58
C LYS A 58 -13.25 -17.66 -29.31
N ALA A 59 -13.50 -18.80 -29.97
CA ALA A 59 -14.73 -19.56 -29.80
C ALA A 59 -14.85 -20.13 -28.38
N THR A 60 -13.78 -20.74 -27.87
CA THR A 60 -13.70 -21.36 -26.54
C THR A 60 -13.93 -20.33 -25.42
N ILE A 61 -13.30 -19.16 -25.51
CA ILE A 61 -13.50 -18.08 -24.53
C ILE A 61 -14.95 -17.60 -24.56
N LYS A 62 -15.50 -17.34 -25.76
CA LYS A 62 -16.89 -16.89 -25.91
C LYS A 62 -17.86 -17.91 -25.32
N GLN A 63 -17.66 -19.19 -25.61
CA GLN A 63 -18.51 -20.28 -25.12
C GLN A 63 -18.43 -20.42 -23.60
N SER A 64 -17.22 -20.34 -23.02
CA SER A 64 -17.01 -20.38 -21.57
C SER A 64 -17.74 -19.24 -20.83
N VAL A 65 -17.76 -18.05 -21.44
CA VAL A 65 -18.51 -16.89 -20.89
C VAL A 65 -20.02 -17.12 -20.99
N ILE A 66 -20.52 -17.67 -22.11
CA ILE A 66 -21.95 -17.98 -22.28
C ILE A 66 -22.41 -19.00 -21.24
N GLU A 67 -21.66 -20.08 -21.03
CA GLU A 67 -21.98 -21.13 -20.06
C GLU A 67 -22.02 -20.58 -18.63
N ALA A 68 -21.07 -19.73 -18.26
CA ALA A 68 -21.04 -19.10 -16.94
C ALA A 68 -22.21 -18.12 -16.71
N VAL A 69 -22.62 -17.40 -17.76
CA VAL A 69 -23.79 -16.50 -17.69
C VAL A 69 -25.08 -17.32 -17.61
N ALA A 70 -25.19 -18.41 -18.37
CA ALA A 70 -26.38 -19.26 -18.38
C ALA A 70 -26.58 -20.04 -17.06
N THR A 71 -25.50 -20.33 -16.34
CA THR A 71 -25.53 -21.00 -15.03
C THR A 71 -25.74 -20.04 -13.85
N ALA A 72 -25.79 -18.73 -14.10
CA ALA A 72 -26.04 -17.74 -13.06
C ALA A 72 -27.56 -17.58 -12.87
N ASP A 73 -28.11 -18.22 -11.83
CA ASP A 73 -29.55 -18.29 -11.51
C ASP A 73 -30.26 -16.93 -11.33
N ASP A 74 -29.51 -15.82 -11.12
CA ASP A 74 -30.04 -14.48 -10.81
C ASP A 74 -30.06 -13.51 -12.02
N ILE A 75 -29.74 -13.97 -13.24
CA ILE A 75 -29.75 -13.10 -14.43
C ILE A 75 -31.03 -13.36 -15.23
N ASP A 76 -32.00 -12.44 -15.16
CA ASP A 76 -33.20 -12.45 -16.01
C ASP A 76 -32.79 -12.31 -17.49
N THR A 77 -32.47 -13.42 -18.15
CA THR A 77 -32.06 -13.48 -19.56
C THR A 77 -33.21 -13.21 -20.54
N GLU A 78 -34.45 -13.16 -20.05
CA GLU A 78 -35.66 -13.06 -20.89
C GLU A 78 -35.96 -11.62 -21.37
N GLY A 79 -35.30 -10.60 -20.80
CA GLY A 79 -35.55 -9.19 -21.10
C GLY A 79 -34.43 -8.48 -21.85
N ASN A 80 -34.25 -8.73 -23.16
CA ASN A 80 -33.43 -7.92 -24.08
C ASN A 80 -32.08 -7.40 -23.51
N VAL A 81 -31.33 -8.27 -22.83
CA VAL A 81 -30.15 -7.88 -22.04
C VAL A 81 -28.91 -7.75 -22.93
N GLY A 82 -28.73 -6.60 -23.57
CA GLY A 82 -27.44 -6.06 -24.06
C GLY A 82 -26.51 -7.00 -24.84
N SER A 83 -25.22 -6.63 -24.92
CA SER A 83 -24.17 -7.50 -25.49
C SER A 83 -23.76 -8.59 -24.48
N LEU A 84 -23.11 -9.68 -24.94
CA LEU A 84 -22.55 -10.71 -24.04
C LEU A 84 -21.62 -10.11 -22.96
N ALA A 85 -20.92 -9.03 -23.29
CA ALA A 85 -20.08 -8.31 -22.34
C ALA A 85 -20.91 -7.62 -21.23
N ASP A 86 -22.12 -7.16 -21.53
CA ASP A 86 -23.03 -6.55 -20.55
C ASP A 86 -23.64 -7.61 -19.64
N GLN A 87 -24.02 -8.77 -20.20
CA GLN A 87 -24.48 -9.93 -19.40
C GLN A 87 -23.41 -10.44 -18.45
N MET A 88 -22.15 -10.56 -18.92
CA MET A 88 -21.01 -10.94 -18.07
C MET A 88 -20.77 -9.94 -16.93
N ARG A 89 -21.12 -8.66 -17.08
CA ARG A 89 -20.99 -7.66 -16.00
C ARG A 89 -21.99 -7.86 -14.86
N LEU A 90 -23.07 -8.60 -15.07
CA LEU A 90 -24.07 -8.90 -14.04
C LEU A 90 -23.61 -9.99 -13.05
N LEU A 91 -22.62 -10.80 -13.42
CA LEU A 91 -22.06 -11.80 -12.51
C LEU A 91 -21.53 -11.15 -11.24
N ASN A 92 -21.72 -11.78 -10.08
CA ASN A 92 -21.07 -11.35 -8.85
C ASN A 92 -19.57 -11.74 -8.84
N TYR A 93 -18.83 -11.37 -7.78
CA TYR A 93 -17.39 -11.67 -7.71
C TYR A 93 -17.09 -13.17 -7.79
N THR A 94 -17.80 -14.02 -7.05
CA THR A 94 -17.52 -15.45 -6.98
C THR A 94 -17.80 -16.14 -8.31
N GLN A 95 -18.93 -15.82 -8.94
CA GLN A 95 -19.32 -16.32 -10.26
C GLN A 95 -18.32 -15.88 -11.33
N TRP A 96 -17.97 -14.58 -11.37
CA TRP A 96 -17.01 -14.07 -12.34
C TRP A 96 -15.62 -14.67 -12.16
N MET A 97 -15.18 -14.84 -10.92
CA MET A 97 -13.88 -15.45 -10.61
C MET A 97 -13.83 -16.92 -11.02
N GLN A 98 -14.93 -17.66 -10.82
CA GLN A 98 -15.03 -19.05 -11.29
C GLN A 98 -15.04 -19.11 -12.82
N MET A 99 -15.79 -18.23 -13.49
CA MET A 99 -15.77 -18.10 -14.95
C MET A 99 -14.34 -17.83 -15.45
N LEU A 100 -13.60 -16.91 -14.82
CA LEU A 100 -12.24 -16.57 -15.23
C LEU A 100 -11.29 -17.78 -15.13
N LYS A 101 -11.39 -18.54 -14.02
CA LYS A 101 -10.63 -19.79 -13.86
C LYS A 101 -10.97 -20.82 -14.94
N ASN A 102 -12.26 -21.00 -15.24
CA ASN A 102 -12.70 -21.91 -16.30
C ASN A 102 -12.17 -21.46 -17.67
N VAL A 103 -12.24 -20.16 -17.98
CA VAL A 103 -11.66 -19.59 -19.21
C VAL A 103 -10.17 -19.90 -19.31
N PHE A 104 -9.39 -19.66 -18.26
CA PHE A 104 -7.95 -19.94 -18.25
C PHE A 104 -7.65 -21.43 -18.42
N HIS A 105 -8.37 -22.30 -17.71
CA HIS A 105 -8.23 -23.74 -17.86
C HIS A 105 -8.52 -24.20 -19.30
N ASN A 106 -9.61 -23.72 -19.89
CA ASN A 106 -10.02 -24.07 -21.24
C ASN A 106 -9.01 -23.57 -22.30
N ILE A 107 -8.47 -22.36 -22.12
CA ILE A 107 -7.39 -21.84 -22.97
C ILE A 107 -6.15 -22.75 -22.89
N LEU A 108 -5.74 -23.16 -21.70
CA LEU A 108 -4.57 -24.01 -21.52
C LEU A 108 -4.71 -25.36 -22.21
N ILE A 109 -5.93 -25.93 -22.25
CA ILE A 109 -6.22 -27.16 -23.01
C ILE A 109 -6.01 -26.93 -24.51
N ILE A 110 -6.48 -25.81 -25.07
CA ILE A 110 -6.23 -25.48 -26.48
C ILE A 110 -4.74 -25.29 -26.75
N ILE A 111 -4.01 -24.59 -25.87
CA ILE A 111 -2.56 -24.40 -26.02
C ILE A 111 -1.83 -25.76 -25.96
N ASN A 112 -2.25 -26.68 -25.08
CA ASN A 112 -1.70 -28.04 -25.04
C ASN A 112 -1.91 -28.81 -26.36
N ARG A 113 -3.09 -28.69 -26.97
CA ARG A 113 -3.35 -29.30 -28.28
C ARG A 113 -2.46 -28.69 -29.35
N VAL A 114 -2.32 -27.36 -29.39
CA VAL A 114 -1.42 -26.67 -30.33
C VAL A 114 0.04 -27.08 -30.11
N MET A 115 0.46 -27.30 -28.86
CA MET A 115 1.79 -27.85 -28.55
C MET A 115 1.96 -29.26 -29.10
N ALA A 116 0.95 -30.13 -28.98
CA ALA A 116 1.01 -31.48 -29.54
C ALA A 116 1.22 -31.42 -31.08
N PHE A 117 0.46 -30.56 -31.77
CA PHE A 117 0.68 -30.27 -33.20
C PHE A 117 2.10 -29.77 -33.46
N HIS A 118 2.60 -28.83 -32.66
CA HIS A 118 3.96 -28.29 -32.77
C HIS A 118 5.01 -29.40 -32.64
N THR A 119 4.91 -30.29 -31.65
CA THR A 119 5.86 -31.39 -31.43
C THR A 119 5.87 -32.39 -32.59
N VAL A 120 4.71 -32.82 -33.07
CA VAL A 120 4.62 -33.73 -34.21
C VAL A 120 5.16 -33.09 -35.49
N ILE A 121 4.76 -31.86 -35.80
CA ILE A 121 5.23 -31.12 -36.99
C ILE A 121 6.75 -30.93 -36.93
N ARG A 122 7.30 -30.59 -35.75
CA ARG A 122 8.74 -30.44 -35.52
C ARG A 122 9.48 -31.76 -35.81
N GLY A 123 8.96 -32.89 -35.32
CA GLY A 123 9.51 -34.22 -35.59
C GLY A 123 9.50 -34.55 -37.09
N VAL A 124 8.40 -34.24 -37.79
CA VAL A 124 8.29 -34.46 -39.24
C VAL A 124 9.29 -33.59 -40.03
N ILE A 125 9.48 -32.33 -39.63
CA ILE A 125 10.47 -31.44 -40.27
C ILE A 125 11.90 -31.95 -40.06
N LEU A 126 12.23 -32.48 -38.89
CA LEU A 126 13.54 -33.09 -38.60
C LEU A 126 13.80 -34.31 -39.49
N ILE A 127 12.80 -35.20 -39.63
CA ILE A 127 12.86 -36.37 -40.50
C ILE A 127 13.03 -35.95 -41.97
N ALA A 128 12.25 -34.96 -42.43
CA ALA A 128 12.32 -34.47 -43.80
C ALA A 128 13.67 -33.80 -44.14
N ALA A 129 14.39 -33.27 -43.15
CA ALA A 129 15.75 -32.74 -43.29
C ALA A 129 16.85 -33.82 -43.22
N GLY A 130 16.49 -35.09 -43.07
CA GLY A 130 17.45 -36.20 -42.91
C GLY A 130 18.19 -36.21 -41.58
N ARG A 131 17.71 -35.47 -40.56
CA ARG A 131 18.31 -35.44 -39.22
C ARG A 131 17.62 -36.46 -38.33
N THR A 132 18.08 -37.71 -38.36
CA THR A 132 17.59 -38.78 -37.48
C THR A 132 18.59 -39.05 -36.33
N GLY A 133 18.09 -39.44 -35.15
CA GLY A 133 18.93 -39.79 -34.00
C GLY A 133 19.69 -38.60 -33.37
N LYS A 134 21.00 -38.77 -33.12
CA LYS A 134 21.85 -37.86 -32.33
C LYS A 134 22.01 -36.44 -32.90
N ASP A 135 21.78 -36.25 -34.21
CA ASP A 135 21.85 -34.93 -34.86
C ASP A 135 20.58 -34.08 -34.65
N ALA A 136 19.44 -34.73 -34.34
CA ALA A 136 18.22 -34.05 -33.91
C ALA A 136 18.40 -33.46 -32.50
N GLU A 137 18.95 -34.24 -31.57
CA GLU A 137 19.32 -33.81 -30.20
C GLU A 137 20.23 -32.59 -30.18
N LYS A 138 21.19 -32.50 -31.10
CA LYS A 138 22.08 -31.34 -31.24
C LYS A 138 21.41 -30.11 -31.85
N ALA A 139 20.45 -30.29 -32.78
CA ALA A 139 19.65 -29.22 -33.35
C ALA A 139 18.60 -28.67 -32.37
N LEU A 140 18.15 -29.49 -31.42
CA LEU A 140 17.35 -29.11 -30.25
C LEU A 140 18.12 -28.21 -29.26
N LEU A 141 19.45 -28.29 -29.22
CA LEU A 141 20.35 -27.57 -28.30
C LEU A 141 20.93 -26.25 -28.85
N LEU A 142 20.54 -25.79 -30.04
CA LEU A 142 20.99 -24.49 -30.54
C LEU A 142 20.57 -23.40 -29.55
N PRO A 143 21.45 -22.43 -29.23
CA PRO A 143 21.20 -21.46 -28.17
C PRO A 143 19.85 -20.80 -28.36
N GLU A 144 19.06 -20.74 -27.28
CA GLU A 144 17.90 -19.88 -27.19
C GLU A 144 18.37 -18.44 -27.37
N GLU A 145 18.43 -17.95 -28.62
CA GLU A 145 18.45 -16.52 -28.85
C GLU A 145 17.08 -15.99 -28.44
N CYS A 146 16.99 -15.64 -27.16
CA CYS A 146 15.93 -14.85 -26.59
C CYS A 146 15.72 -13.62 -27.48
N CYS A 147 14.63 -13.61 -28.24
CA CYS A 147 14.08 -12.39 -28.80
C CYS A 147 13.44 -11.58 -27.66
N GLY A 148 14.28 -11.07 -26.77
CA GLY A 148 13.94 -10.10 -25.75
C GLY A 148 14.47 -8.74 -26.17
N ASN A 149 13.58 -7.77 -26.33
CA ASN A 149 13.98 -6.38 -26.21
C ASN A 149 14.69 -6.23 -24.87
N LYS A 150 15.90 -5.66 -24.89
CA LYS A 150 16.57 -5.19 -23.67
C LYS A 150 15.78 -3.99 -23.15
N ASP A 151 14.70 -4.26 -22.44
CA ASP A 151 14.15 -3.31 -21.50
C ASP A 151 14.72 -3.70 -20.13
N ASP A 152 15.46 -2.77 -19.54
CA ASP A 152 16.12 -2.89 -18.24
C ASP A 152 15.07 -3.15 -17.14
N ASP A 153 14.86 -4.41 -16.77
CA ASP A 153 14.21 -4.78 -15.51
C ASP A 153 15.07 -5.83 -14.79
N GLU A 154 16.00 -5.34 -13.95
CA GLU A 154 16.93 -6.12 -13.14
C GLU A 154 16.24 -6.83 -11.96
N ASN A 155 15.14 -7.54 -12.21
CA ASN A 155 14.49 -8.38 -11.21
C ASN A 155 14.06 -9.70 -11.82
N GLU A 156 14.98 -10.68 -11.87
CA GLU A 156 14.68 -12.07 -11.55
C GLU A 156 15.95 -12.93 -11.51
N VAL A 157 16.00 -13.82 -10.52
CA VAL A 157 17.01 -14.90 -10.46
C VAL A 157 16.80 -15.80 -11.67
N PRO A 158 17.85 -16.17 -12.43
CA PRO A 158 17.68 -17.11 -13.53
C PRO A 158 17.23 -18.46 -12.97
N THR A 159 15.95 -18.78 -13.12
CA THR A 159 15.48 -20.15 -13.00
C THR A 159 16.11 -20.94 -14.14
N VAL A 160 17.17 -21.67 -13.80
CA VAL A 160 17.70 -22.75 -14.64
C VAL A 160 16.58 -23.77 -14.75
N VAL A 161 15.85 -23.71 -15.87
CA VAL A 161 14.89 -24.75 -16.24
C VAL A 161 15.73 -25.92 -16.73
N GLU A 162 15.89 -26.94 -15.89
CA GLU A 162 16.32 -28.24 -16.39
C GLU A 162 15.25 -28.73 -17.38
N PRO A 163 15.61 -29.15 -18.60
CA PRO A 163 14.63 -29.68 -19.53
C PRO A 163 14.08 -30.99 -18.96
N GLU A 164 12.80 -31.02 -18.60
CA GLU A 164 12.08 -32.27 -18.35
C GLU A 164 12.07 -33.08 -19.66
N ASP A 165 12.44 -34.35 -19.55
CA ASP A 165 12.65 -35.31 -20.62
C ASP A 165 11.55 -35.26 -21.71
N GLU A 166 11.85 -34.63 -22.86
CA GLU A 166 11.03 -34.73 -24.07
C GLU A 166 11.14 -36.18 -24.58
N GLU A 167 10.11 -36.99 -24.29
CA GLU A 167 9.98 -38.36 -24.75
C GLU A 167 10.04 -38.38 -26.29
N LEU A 168 11.18 -38.82 -26.83
CA LEU A 168 11.46 -38.93 -28.26
C LEU A 168 10.39 -39.81 -28.94
N LEU A 169 9.64 -39.21 -29.86
CA LEU A 169 8.76 -39.93 -30.79
C LEU A 169 9.57 -41.00 -31.53
N HIS A 170 9.41 -42.26 -31.12
CA HIS A 170 10.05 -43.42 -31.73
C HIS A 170 9.29 -43.81 -33.01
N LEU A 171 9.31 -42.91 -34.00
CA LEU A 171 8.74 -43.17 -35.32
C LEU A 171 9.61 -44.18 -36.06
N SER A 172 9.12 -45.41 -36.22
CA SER A 172 9.71 -46.46 -37.06
C SER A 172 9.51 -46.11 -38.54
N VAL A 173 10.21 -45.09 -39.02
CA VAL A 173 10.24 -44.73 -40.44
C VAL A 173 11.55 -45.27 -41.01
N SER A 174 11.45 -46.05 -42.09
CA SER A 174 12.58 -46.67 -42.79
C SER A 174 13.70 -45.68 -43.09
N GLU A 175 14.96 -46.10 -42.90
CA GLU A 175 16.19 -45.30 -43.06
C GLU A 175 16.43 -44.72 -44.47
N ASP A 176 15.55 -44.99 -45.45
CA ASP A 176 15.66 -44.56 -46.85
C ASP A 176 14.69 -43.40 -47.22
N LEU A 177 14.64 -42.31 -46.43
CA LEU A 177 14.01 -41.07 -46.92
C LEU A 177 15.05 -40.12 -47.51
N ASP A 178 14.90 -39.80 -48.80
CA ASP A 178 15.62 -38.70 -49.46
C ASP A 178 15.38 -37.37 -48.71
N VAL A 179 16.45 -36.59 -48.53
CA VAL A 179 16.39 -35.24 -47.96
C VAL A 179 15.43 -34.38 -48.79
N MET A 180 14.36 -33.91 -48.16
CA MET A 180 13.23 -33.27 -48.85
C MET A 180 13.29 -31.74 -48.84
N ILE A 181 14.05 -31.17 -47.91
CA ILE A 181 14.12 -29.73 -47.66
C ILE A 181 15.56 -29.27 -47.50
N SER A 182 15.86 -28.05 -47.95
CA SER A 182 17.17 -27.43 -47.76
C SER A 182 17.40 -27.01 -46.30
N GLU A 183 18.67 -26.82 -45.92
CA GLU A 183 19.02 -26.37 -44.57
C GLU A 183 18.43 -24.99 -44.22
N ALA A 184 18.34 -24.09 -45.20
CA ALA A 184 17.72 -22.78 -45.02
C ALA A 184 16.20 -22.88 -44.79
N GLU A 185 15.50 -23.74 -45.53
CA GLU A 185 14.06 -24.00 -45.35
C GLU A 185 13.78 -24.68 -44.01
N PHE A 186 14.63 -25.62 -43.60
CA PHE A 186 14.55 -26.26 -42.29
C PHE A 186 14.65 -25.24 -41.15
N LEU A 187 15.71 -24.44 -41.12
CA LEU A 187 15.94 -23.43 -40.08
C LEU A 187 14.82 -22.39 -40.05
N GLY A 188 14.40 -21.90 -41.21
CA GLY A 188 13.31 -20.93 -41.33
C GLY A 188 11.98 -21.48 -40.81
N THR A 189 11.64 -22.72 -41.15
CA THR A 189 10.37 -23.34 -40.76
C THR A 189 10.31 -23.63 -39.26
N ILE A 190 11.39 -24.15 -38.67
CA ILE A 190 11.49 -24.37 -37.21
C ILE A 190 11.34 -23.04 -36.45
N GLN A 191 11.99 -21.97 -36.93
CA GLN A 191 11.84 -20.66 -36.30
C GLN A 191 10.41 -20.10 -36.43
N CYS A 192 9.76 -20.30 -37.58
CA CYS A 192 8.36 -19.95 -37.79
C CYS A 192 7.41 -20.73 -36.86
N LEU A 193 7.70 -22.01 -36.63
CA LEU A 193 6.93 -22.89 -35.74
C LEU A 193 7.05 -22.42 -34.27
N LYS A 194 8.26 -22.08 -33.81
CA LYS A 194 8.47 -21.48 -32.47
C LYS A 194 7.75 -20.13 -32.32
N LYS A 195 7.88 -19.24 -33.32
CA LYS A 195 7.16 -17.95 -33.36
C LYS A 195 5.64 -18.13 -33.35
N MET A 196 5.13 -19.18 -33.99
CA MET A 196 3.71 -19.50 -33.99
C MET A 196 3.20 -19.83 -32.59
N LEU A 197 3.90 -20.67 -31.83
CA LEU A 197 3.51 -20.99 -30.45
C LEU A 197 3.47 -19.75 -29.54
N CYS A 198 4.50 -18.88 -29.64
CA CYS A 198 4.51 -17.59 -28.95
C CYS A 198 3.31 -16.71 -29.36
N SER A 199 3.00 -16.63 -30.64
CA SER A 199 1.89 -15.81 -31.15
C SER A 199 0.51 -16.30 -30.66
N VAL A 200 0.34 -17.61 -30.47
CA VAL A 200 -0.88 -18.22 -29.91
C VAL A 200 -1.05 -17.87 -28.44
N CYS A 201 0.03 -17.90 -27.66
CA CYS A 201 0.00 -17.48 -26.26
C CYS A 201 -0.26 -15.96 -26.13
N ASP A 202 0.40 -15.13 -26.94
CA ASP A 202 0.15 -13.69 -26.98
C ASP A 202 -1.31 -13.38 -27.35
N HIS A 203 -1.87 -14.09 -28.35
CA HIS A 203 -3.29 -13.94 -28.70
C HIS A 203 -4.22 -14.33 -27.55
N ALA A 204 -3.94 -15.43 -26.85
CA ALA A 204 -4.72 -15.86 -25.70
C ALA A 204 -4.70 -14.80 -24.58
N HIS A 205 -3.53 -14.23 -24.30
CA HIS A 205 -3.38 -13.15 -23.31
C HIS A 205 -4.16 -11.90 -23.73
N ASP A 206 -4.07 -11.47 -24.99
CA ASP A 206 -4.82 -10.31 -25.50
C ASP A 206 -6.34 -10.49 -25.41
N ARG A 207 -6.83 -11.73 -25.56
CA ARG A 207 -8.25 -12.05 -25.33
C ARG A 207 -8.62 -11.96 -23.86
N CYS A 208 -7.77 -12.44 -22.96
CA CYS A 208 -7.96 -12.32 -21.52
C CYS A 208 -7.93 -10.85 -21.06
N VAL A 209 -7.06 -10.03 -21.64
CA VAL A 209 -7.04 -8.58 -21.41
C VAL A 209 -8.39 -7.96 -21.79
N LYS A 210 -8.97 -8.32 -22.94
CA LYS A 210 -10.31 -7.83 -23.35
C LYS A 210 -11.40 -8.23 -22.36
N LEU A 211 -11.32 -9.44 -21.79
CA LEU A 211 -12.24 -9.92 -20.77
C LEU A 211 -12.13 -9.10 -19.48
N MET A 212 -10.89 -8.84 -19.03
CA MET A 212 -10.61 -7.99 -17.87
C MET A 212 -11.10 -6.55 -18.09
N VAL A 213 -10.77 -5.93 -19.22
CA VAL A 213 -11.19 -4.57 -19.55
C VAL A 213 -12.71 -4.47 -19.64
N ALA A 214 -13.37 -5.46 -20.24
CA ALA A 214 -14.83 -5.50 -20.31
C ALA A 214 -15.45 -5.57 -18.91
N ARG A 215 -14.84 -6.27 -17.96
CA ARG A 215 -15.28 -6.32 -16.56
C ARG A 215 -14.96 -5.04 -15.79
N ALA A 216 -13.82 -4.41 -16.07
CA ALA A 216 -13.35 -3.21 -15.38
C ALA A 216 -14.19 -1.95 -15.67
N LYS A 217 -14.93 -1.92 -16.80
CA LYS A 217 -15.62 -0.73 -17.33
C LYS A 217 -16.49 0.02 -16.31
N ASP A 218 -17.18 -0.69 -15.41
CA ASP A 218 -18.09 -0.09 -14.41
C ASP A 218 -17.41 0.14 -13.04
N GLY A 219 -16.07 0.13 -13.02
CA GLY A 219 -15.25 0.23 -11.81
C GLY A 219 -15.35 -1.00 -10.91
N PHE A 220 -15.86 -2.13 -11.40
CA PHE A 220 -16.06 -3.34 -10.59
C PHE A 220 -14.74 -3.83 -9.98
N LEU A 221 -13.67 -3.90 -10.79
CA LEU A 221 -12.36 -4.37 -10.34
C LEU A 221 -11.68 -3.38 -9.37
N GLU A 222 -12.08 -2.11 -9.39
CA GLU A 222 -11.58 -1.10 -8.44
C GLU A 222 -12.29 -1.23 -7.08
N LYS A 223 -13.50 -1.80 -7.04
CA LYS A 223 -14.33 -1.99 -5.84
C LYS A 223 -14.01 -3.28 -5.06
N LEU A 224 -13.11 -4.12 -5.59
CA LEU A 224 -12.74 -5.37 -4.93
C LEU A 224 -12.12 -5.07 -3.55
N SER A 225 -12.30 -5.97 -2.60
CA SER A 225 -11.48 -5.96 -1.38
C SER A 225 -10.04 -6.38 -1.69
N SER A 226 -9.10 -6.05 -0.80
CA SER A 226 -7.70 -6.46 -0.97
C SER A 226 -7.56 -7.97 -1.15
N SER A 227 -8.25 -8.77 -0.34
CA SER A 227 -8.26 -10.24 -0.44
C SER A 227 -8.79 -10.76 -1.79
N GLU A 228 -9.84 -10.13 -2.32
CA GLU A 228 -10.43 -10.50 -3.61
C GLU A 228 -9.49 -10.14 -4.77
N PHE A 229 -8.81 -9.00 -4.67
CA PHE A 229 -7.80 -8.57 -5.64
C PHE A 229 -6.58 -9.49 -5.64
N VAL A 230 -6.12 -9.94 -4.46
CA VAL A 230 -5.02 -10.92 -4.35
C VAL A 230 -5.38 -12.24 -5.01
N ALA A 231 -6.58 -12.74 -4.76
CA ALA A 231 -7.05 -13.96 -5.40
C ALA A 231 -7.07 -13.82 -6.93
N LEU A 232 -7.54 -12.67 -7.44
CA LEU A 232 -7.51 -12.36 -8.87
C LEU A 232 -6.07 -12.34 -9.42
N SER A 233 -5.17 -11.64 -8.75
CA SER A 233 -3.76 -11.53 -9.12
C SER A 233 -3.10 -12.92 -9.20
N ARG A 234 -3.31 -13.79 -8.19
CA ARG A 234 -2.76 -15.15 -8.17
C ARG A 234 -3.25 -16.03 -9.32
N VAL A 235 -4.53 -15.93 -9.68
CA VAL A 235 -5.10 -16.71 -10.79
C VAL A 235 -4.55 -16.23 -12.13
N ILE A 236 -4.37 -14.92 -12.30
CA ILE A 236 -3.74 -14.36 -13.51
C ILE A 236 -2.27 -14.77 -13.59
N GLU A 237 -1.49 -14.60 -12.53
CA GLU A 237 -0.07 -14.97 -12.53
C GLU A 237 0.12 -16.47 -12.78
N GLY A 238 -0.69 -17.34 -12.15
CA GLY A 238 -0.63 -18.78 -12.40
C GLY A 238 -0.90 -19.14 -13.86
N PHE A 239 -1.89 -18.50 -14.49
CA PHE A 239 -2.17 -18.69 -15.91
C PHE A 239 -1.02 -18.20 -16.81
N VAL A 240 -0.47 -17.02 -16.54
CA VAL A 240 0.63 -16.49 -17.35
C VAL A 240 1.88 -17.35 -17.21
N THR A 241 2.24 -17.79 -16.00
CA THR A 241 3.37 -18.70 -15.77
C THR A 241 3.22 -20.03 -16.52
N GLU A 242 2.01 -20.60 -16.56
CA GLU A 242 1.76 -21.82 -17.31
C GLU A 242 1.88 -21.60 -18.84
N CYS A 243 1.44 -20.45 -19.35
CA CYS A 243 1.68 -20.08 -20.75
C CYS A 243 3.17 -19.88 -21.07
N GLU A 244 3.93 -19.27 -20.15
CA GLU A 244 5.38 -19.07 -20.28
C GLU A 244 6.12 -20.39 -20.35
N ARG A 245 5.77 -21.33 -19.48
CA ARG A 245 6.33 -22.68 -19.47
C ARG A 245 6.12 -23.41 -20.80
N LYS A 246 4.98 -23.16 -21.46
CA LYS A 246 4.60 -23.80 -22.73
C LYS A 246 5.31 -23.20 -23.95
N CYS A 247 5.39 -21.87 -24.06
CA CYS A 247 5.99 -21.22 -25.23
C CYS A 247 7.45 -20.80 -25.06
N GLY A 248 8.00 -20.89 -23.84
CA GLY A 248 9.36 -20.46 -23.52
C GLY A 248 9.56 -18.94 -23.59
N ARG A 249 8.48 -18.15 -23.62
CA ARG A 249 8.55 -16.69 -23.71
C ARG A 249 7.61 -16.02 -22.71
N ARG A 250 8.17 -15.05 -21.98
CA ARG A 250 7.42 -14.14 -21.12
C ARG A 250 6.55 -13.20 -21.94
N SER A 251 5.24 -13.33 -21.77
CA SER A 251 4.27 -12.40 -22.34
C SER A 251 3.83 -11.38 -21.30
N THR A 252 3.81 -10.11 -21.69
CA THR A 252 3.66 -8.97 -20.78
C THR A 252 2.28 -8.33 -20.82
N SER A 253 1.43 -8.66 -21.81
CA SER A 253 0.16 -7.94 -22.03
C SER A 253 -0.82 -8.11 -20.87
N LEU A 254 -1.05 -9.35 -20.42
CA LEU A 254 -1.97 -9.63 -19.31
C LEU A 254 -1.43 -9.13 -17.97
N ARG A 255 -0.13 -9.29 -17.70
CA ARG A 255 0.52 -8.73 -16.50
C ARG A 255 0.47 -7.21 -16.47
N GLY A 256 0.74 -6.56 -17.61
CA GLY A 256 0.59 -5.10 -17.74
C GLY A 256 -0.84 -4.63 -17.49
N SER A 257 -1.84 -5.37 -17.97
CA SER A 257 -3.25 -5.09 -17.67
C SER A 257 -3.59 -5.27 -16.19
N LEU A 258 -3.07 -6.31 -15.53
CA LEU A 258 -3.24 -6.53 -14.09
C LEU A 258 -2.56 -5.41 -13.28
N LEU A 259 -1.36 -5.00 -13.65
CA LEU A 259 -0.64 -3.90 -13.00
C LEU A 259 -1.40 -2.57 -13.13
N ASN A 260 -1.93 -2.27 -14.33
CA ASN A 260 -2.79 -1.11 -14.53
C ASN A 260 -4.04 -1.14 -13.63
N GLN A 261 -4.63 -2.32 -13.45
CA GLN A 261 -5.77 -2.49 -12.57
C GLN A 261 -5.38 -2.38 -11.09
N ALA A 262 -4.20 -2.86 -10.70
CA ALA A 262 -3.64 -2.70 -9.36
C ALA A 262 -3.44 -1.22 -9.02
N ASN A 263 -2.88 -0.43 -9.95
CA ASN A 263 -2.70 1.01 -9.76
C ASN A 263 -4.04 1.72 -9.56
N ARG A 264 -5.07 1.41 -10.37
CA ARG A 264 -6.42 1.95 -10.19
C ARG A 264 -7.06 1.57 -8.86
N PHE A 265 -6.85 0.33 -8.42
CA PHE A 265 -7.28 -0.12 -7.11
C PHE A 265 -6.60 0.68 -5.99
N VAL A 266 -5.28 0.87 -6.05
CA VAL A 266 -4.51 1.65 -5.06
C VAL A 266 -4.93 3.13 -5.07
N ASP A 267 -5.13 3.73 -6.24
CA ASP A 267 -5.63 5.10 -6.40
C ASP A 267 -6.96 5.27 -5.67
N ARG A 268 -7.94 4.42 -5.96
CA ARG A 268 -9.24 4.47 -5.32
C ARG A 268 -9.16 4.20 -3.82
N PHE A 269 -8.42 3.17 -3.43
CA PHE A 269 -8.18 2.84 -2.02
C PHE A 269 -7.68 4.09 -1.28
N HIS A 270 -6.70 4.79 -1.84
CA HIS A 270 -6.18 6.02 -1.25
C HIS A 270 -7.18 7.16 -1.24
N GLU A 271 -7.87 7.43 -2.35
CA GLU A 271 -8.87 8.51 -2.41
C GLU A 271 -10.00 8.32 -1.39
N GLU A 272 -10.47 7.08 -1.18
CA GLU A 272 -11.47 6.76 -0.16
C GLU A 272 -10.97 7.09 1.25
N ARG A 273 -9.73 6.69 1.60
CA ARG A 273 -9.13 6.96 2.91
C ARG A 273 -8.85 8.44 3.11
N LYS A 274 -8.30 9.12 2.10
CA LYS A 274 -7.97 10.54 2.14
C LYS A 274 -9.22 11.41 2.26
N THR A 275 -10.27 11.12 1.50
CA THR A 275 -11.56 11.80 1.59
C THR A 275 -12.17 11.59 2.97
N LYS A 276 -12.21 10.34 3.46
CA LYS A 276 -12.71 10.03 4.80
C LYS A 276 -11.94 10.77 5.89
N LEU A 277 -10.60 10.74 5.84
CA LEU A 277 -9.73 11.42 6.79
C LEU A 277 -9.97 12.93 6.80
N SER A 278 -10.07 13.54 5.62
CA SER A 278 -10.31 14.98 5.48
C SER A 278 -11.67 15.36 6.08
N LEU A 279 -12.71 14.57 5.79
CA LEU A 279 -14.06 14.79 6.32
C LEU A 279 -14.12 14.70 7.85
N ILE A 280 -13.52 13.67 8.45
CA ILE A 280 -13.55 13.51 9.91
C ILE A 280 -12.69 14.57 10.61
N LEU A 281 -11.56 14.95 10.01
CA LEU A 281 -10.64 15.95 10.55
C LEU A 281 -11.26 17.36 10.50
N ASP A 282 -11.97 17.69 9.43
CA ASP A 282 -12.69 18.96 9.27
C ASP A 282 -13.85 19.12 10.24
N ASN A 283 -14.39 18.02 10.76
CA ASN A 283 -15.44 17.99 11.77
C ASN A 283 -14.91 17.73 13.19
N GLU A 284 -13.59 17.62 13.37
CA GLU A 284 -12.97 17.28 14.65
C GLU A 284 -13.14 18.44 15.66
N ARG A 285 -13.69 18.12 16.83
CA ARG A 285 -13.95 19.09 17.90
C ARG A 285 -12.77 19.25 18.85
N TRP A 286 -11.70 18.47 18.65
CA TRP A 286 -10.51 18.47 19.50
C TRP A 286 -10.86 18.16 20.96
N LYS A 287 -11.75 17.20 21.14
CA LYS A 287 -12.19 16.70 22.43
C LYS A 287 -11.61 15.30 22.63
N GLN A 288 -11.23 14.98 23.87
CA GLN A 288 -10.77 13.65 24.21
C GLN A 288 -11.86 12.63 23.86
N ALA A 289 -11.48 11.60 23.10
CA ALA A 289 -12.36 10.54 22.66
C ALA A 289 -12.29 9.36 23.63
N ASP A 290 -13.42 8.69 23.82
CA ASP A 290 -13.44 7.37 24.43
C ASP A 290 -12.86 6.37 23.43
N VAL A 291 -11.83 5.64 23.84
CA VAL A 291 -11.10 4.68 23.03
C VAL A 291 -11.85 3.35 23.05
N PRO A 292 -12.40 2.90 21.91
CA PRO A 292 -13.02 1.59 21.82
C PRO A 292 -11.99 0.47 22.03
N THR A 293 -12.45 -0.66 22.55
CA THR A 293 -11.62 -1.83 22.86
C THR A 293 -10.86 -2.36 21.66
N GLU A 294 -11.47 -2.33 20.47
CA GLU A 294 -10.85 -2.71 19.20
C GLU A 294 -9.56 -1.94 18.90
N PHE A 295 -9.47 -0.65 19.27
CA PHE A 295 -8.26 0.15 19.04
C PHE A 295 -7.17 -0.17 20.04
N GLN A 296 -7.53 -0.42 21.31
CA GLN A 296 -6.56 -0.86 22.31
C GLN A 296 -5.99 -2.25 21.96
N GLU A 297 -6.84 -3.18 21.53
CA GLU A 297 -6.42 -4.51 21.10
C GLU A 297 -5.52 -4.47 19.86
N MET A 298 -5.83 -3.60 18.90
CA MET A 298 -4.97 -3.35 17.74
C MET A 298 -3.58 -2.85 18.17
N VAL A 299 -3.52 -1.85 19.04
CA VAL A 299 -2.25 -1.33 19.57
C VAL A 299 -1.46 -2.39 20.34
N ASP A 300 -2.12 -3.12 21.23
CA ASP A 300 -1.49 -4.19 22.00
C ASP A 300 -0.93 -5.29 21.09
N HIS A 301 -1.62 -5.58 19.99
CA HIS A 301 -1.19 -6.56 18.98
C HIS A 301 0.05 -6.07 18.23
N ILE A 302 0.05 -4.81 17.77
CA ILE A 302 1.20 -4.19 17.10
C ILE A 302 2.43 -4.16 18.02
N SER A 303 2.26 -3.77 19.29
CA SER A 303 3.36 -3.74 20.26
C SER A 303 3.94 -5.13 20.55
N LYS A 304 3.13 -6.19 20.53
CA LYS A 304 3.58 -7.57 20.77
C LYS A 304 4.30 -8.18 19.57
N LEU A 305 3.77 -7.98 18.36
CA LEU A 305 4.31 -8.57 17.13
C LEU A 305 5.41 -7.73 16.49
N GLY A 306 5.45 -6.43 16.79
CA GLY A 306 6.32 -5.47 16.10
C GLY A 306 5.94 -5.25 14.63
N ARG A 307 4.70 -5.57 14.23
CA ARG A 307 4.21 -5.44 12.85
C ARG A 307 2.86 -4.75 12.81
N MET A 308 2.62 -4.00 11.73
CA MET A 308 1.39 -3.24 11.51
C MET A 308 0.30 -4.14 10.90
N GLN A 309 -0.32 -4.99 11.72
CA GLN A 309 -1.38 -5.92 11.30
C GLN A 309 -2.53 -5.90 12.29
N LEU A 310 -3.76 -6.13 11.81
CA LEU A 310 -4.93 -6.25 12.68
C LEU A 310 -4.97 -7.62 13.37
N PRO A 311 -5.41 -7.70 14.64
CA PRO A 311 -5.66 -8.98 15.29
C PRO A 311 -6.84 -9.71 14.61
N GLU A 312 -6.78 -11.04 14.56
CA GLU A 312 -7.92 -11.86 14.14
C GLU A 312 -9.15 -11.52 14.97
N LYS A 313 -10.31 -11.28 14.31
CA LYS A 313 -11.56 -10.88 14.96
C LYS A 313 -11.90 -11.82 16.12
N ARG A 314 -11.79 -11.32 17.34
CA ARG A 314 -12.31 -12.00 18.54
C ARG A 314 -13.71 -11.50 18.85
N ILE A 315 -14.55 -12.38 19.36
CA ILE A 315 -15.90 -12.05 19.84
C ILE A 315 -15.73 -11.10 21.03
N ASP A 316 -16.35 -9.93 20.92
CA ASP A 316 -16.19 -8.82 21.86
C ASP A 316 -16.82 -9.17 23.21
N LEU A 317 -15.98 -9.39 24.22
CA LEU A 317 -16.41 -9.69 25.59
C LEU A 317 -16.76 -8.40 26.34
N GLY A 318 -17.72 -7.61 25.84
CA GLY A 318 -18.42 -6.54 26.57
C GLY A 318 -17.54 -5.55 27.36
N LYS A 319 -16.29 -5.31 26.95
CA LYS A 319 -15.38 -4.41 27.66
C LYS A 319 -15.78 -2.97 27.41
N LYS A 320 -15.74 -2.14 28.45
CA LYS A 320 -16.08 -0.71 28.35
C LYS A 320 -14.97 0.07 27.62
N PRO A 321 -15.32 1.11 26.84
CA PRO A 321 -14.34 2.05 26.28
C PRO A 321 -13.48 2.68 27.37
N ALA A 322 -12.22 2.96 27.06
CA ALA A 322 -11.27 3.58 27.98
C ALA A 322 -11.05 5.07 27.63
N GLU A 323 -10.71 5.90 28.61
CA GLU A 323 -10.44 7.34 28.36
C GLU A 323 -9.08 7.60 27.67
N PHE A 324 -8.18 6.61 27.67
CA PHE A 324 -6.82 6.72 27.15
C PHE A 324 -6.47 5.48 26.34
N ILE A 325 -5.68 5.67 25.29
CA ILE A 325 -5.00 4.57 24.61
C ILE A 325 -3.63 4.36 25.27
N VAL A 326 -3.30 3.13 25.63
CA VAL A 326 -2.06 2.80 26.34
C VAL A 326 -1.09 2.17 25.35
N VAL A 327 0.10 2.77 25.20
CA VAL A 327 1.17 2.27 24.33
C VAL A 327 2.43 2.11 25.16
N ASN A 328 2.98 0.91 25.28
CA ASN A 328 4.19 0.61 26.07
C ASN A 328 4.15 1.25 27.47
N GLU A 329 3.04 1.04 28.20
CA GLU A 329 2.78 1.58 29.56
C GLU A 329 2.53 3.11 29.64
N GLU A 330 2.69 3.86 28.54
CA GLU A 330 2.38 5.28 28.47
C GLU A 330 0.92 5.52 28.06
N LYS A 331 0.23 6.43 28.76
CA LYS A 331 -1.16 6.82 28.45
C LYS A 331 -1.19 7.97 27.44
N PHE A 332 -1.97 7.81 26.38
CA PHE A 332 -2.20 8.83 25.36
C PHE A 332 -3.66 9.29 25.41
N ALA A 333 -3.88 10.55 25.77
CA ALA A 333 -5.16 11.24 25.59
C ALA A 333 -5.26 11.69 24.13
N VAL A 334 -6.26 11.19 23.40
CA VAL A 334 -6.35 11.33 21.94
C VAL A 334 -7.75 11.71 21.49
N VAL A 335 -7.85 12.14 20.23
CA VAL A 335 -9.12 12.46 19.54
C VAL A 335 -9.54 11.32 18.61
N GLY A 336 -10.81 11.25 18.22
CA GLY A 336 -11.31 10.14 17.39
C GLY A 336 -10.61 10.05 16.03
N THR A 337 -10.26 11.20 15.44
CA THR A 337 -9.62 11.24 14.11
C THR A 337 -8.26 10.55 14.08
N VAL A 338 -7.43 10.65 15.13
CA VAL A 338 -6.10 10.00 15.13
C VAL A 338 -6.21 8.49 15.25
N LEU A 339 -7.23 7.97 15.94
CA LEU A 339 -7.51 6.53 16.01
C LEU A 339 -7.85 6.00 14.61
N MET A 340 -8.70 6.72 13.88
CA MET A 340 -9.04 6.37 12.51
C MET A 340 -7.83 6.43 11.57
N LEU A 341 -6.95 7.42 11.73
CA LEU A 341 -5.70 7.48 10.97
C LEU A 341 -4.80 6.29 11.27
N LEU A 342 -4.63 5.92 12.55
CA LEU A 342 -3.84 4.74 12.92
C LEU A 342 -4.40 3.46 12.28
N LYS A 343 -5.72 3.29 12.29
CA LYS A 343 -6.37 2.18 11.58
C LYS A 343 -6.09 2.22 10.07
N MET A 344 -6.20 3.38 9.43
CA MET A 344 -5.84 3.52 8.02
C MET A 344 -4.37 3.14 7.77
N MET A 345 -3.43 3.56 8.63
CA MET A 345 -2.01 3.18 8.50
C MET A 345 -1.83 1.66 8.49
N VAL A 346 -2.56 0.93 9.34
CA VAL A 346 -2.56 -0.54 9.34
C VAL A 346 -3.14 -1.10 8.03
N GLU A 347 -4.27 -0.57 7.54
CA GLU A 347 -4.86 -0.98 6.25
C GLU A 347 -3.87 -0.80 5.08
N TYR A 348 -3.05 0.25 5.07
CA TYR A 348 -1.98 0.42 4.07
C TYR A 348 -0.89 -0.66 4.19
N CYS A 349 -0.55 -1.07 5.41
CA CYS A 349 0.46 -2.12 5.66
C CYS A 349 -0.06 -3.51 5.25
N GLU A 350 -1.34 -3.80 5.46
CA GLU A 350 -1.98 -5.01 4.96
C GLU A 350 -2.10 -4.99 3.43
N CYS A 351 -2.42 -3.85 2.83
CA CYS A 351 -2.52 -3.69 1.38
C CYS A 351 -1.18 -3.98 0.65
N VAL A 352 -0.04 -3.61 1.23
CA VAL A 352 1.28 -3.96 0.65
C VAL A 352 1.65 -5.44 0.86
N ASP A 353 1.07 -6.10 1.87
CA ASP A 353 1.20 -7.55 2.02
C ASP A 353 0.46 -8.29 0.92
N ASP A 354 -0.72 -7.79 0.58
CA ASP A 354 -1.60 -8.30 -0.46
C ASP A 354 -1.06 -8.02 -1.88
N ILE A 355 -0.57 -6.81 -2.16
CA ILE A 355 -0.10 -6.39 -3.48
C ILE A 355 1.36 -5.89 -3.43
N PRO A 356 2.35 -6.79 -3.27
CA PRO A 356 3.77 -6.39 -3.17
C PRO A 356 4.29 -5.63 -4.39
N ALA A 357 3.75 -5.91 -5.59
CA ALA A 357 4.13 -5.23 -6.83
C ALA A 357 3.82 -3.71 -6.79
N ALA A 358 2.83 -3.28 -6.00
CA ALA A 358 2.45 -1.89 -5.84
C ALA A 358 3.08 -1.23 -4.59
N ALA A 359 4.03 -1.89 -3.92
CA ALA A 359 4.59 -1.42 -2.63
C ALA A 359 5.07 0.03 -2.65
N GLN A 360 5.70 0.47 -3.75
CA GLN A 360 6.19 1.84 -3.88
C GLN A 360 5.04 2.86 -3.93
N ASP A 361 4.00 2.59 -4.73
CA ASP A 361 2.87 3.50 -4.85
C ASP A 361 2.11 3.55 -3.52
N ILE A 362 1.81 2.39 -2.92
CA ILE A 362 1.16 2.28 -1.60
C ILE A 362 1.92 3.09 -0.54
N LEU A 363 3.26 2.99 -0.48
CA LEU A 363 4.06 3.80 0.45
C LEU A 363 3.92 5.30 0.17
N THR A 364 3.98 5.70 -1.10
CA THR A 364 3.87 7.11 -1.52
C THR A 364 2.50 7.69 -1.14
N ARG A 365 1.43 6.90 -1.30
CA ARG A 365 0.07 7.26 -0.88
C ARG A 365 -0.08 7.35 0.64
N LEU A 366 0.55 6.46 1.41
CA LEU A 366 0.57 6.55 2.86
C LEU A 366 1.30 7.81 3.35
N ILE A 367 2.44 8.14 2.74
CA ILE A 367 3.19 9.38 2.98
C ILE A 367 2.31 10.61 2.73
N ASP A 368 1.56 10.62 1.62
CA ASP A 368 0.63 11.71 1.30
C ASP A 368 -0.52 11.83 2.33
N LEU A 369 -1.07 10.71 2.79
CA LEU A 369 -2.09 10.69 3.84
C LEU A 369 -1.57 11.29 5.15
N LEU A 370 -0.36 10.90 5.57
CA LEU A 370 0.30 11.43 6.77
C LEU A 370 0.60 12.93 6.64
N LYS A 371 1.03 13.40 5.46
CA LYS A 371 1.22 14.83 5.21
C LYS A 371 -0.09 15.60 5.28
N THR A 372 -1.16 15.04 4.73
CA THR A 372 -2.50 15.62 4.77
C THR A 372 -2.97 15.82 6.21
N PHE A 373 -2.83 14.79 7.06
CA PHE A 373 -3.16 14.90 8.49
C PHE A 373 -2.36 16.00 9.20
N ASN A 374 -1.03 16.02 9.01
CA ASN A 374 -0.16 17.00 9.69
C ASN A 374 -0.50 18.44 9.28
N SER A 375 -0.55 18.69 7.97
CA SER A 375 -0.82 20.00 7.40
C SER A 375 -2.19 20.51 7.83
N ARG A 376 -3.21 19.64 7.76
CA ARG A 376 -4.57 20.03 8.12
C ARG A 376 -4.74 20.23 9.63
N THR A 377 -4.08 19.42 10.46
CA THR A 377 -4.04 19.63 11.92
C THR A 377 -3.41 20.99 12.26
N CYS A 378 -2.31 21.35 11.61
CA CYS A 378 -1.67 22.66 11.79
C CYS A 378 -2.63 23.81 11.44
N GLN A 379 -3.30 23.74 10.29
CA GLN A 379 -4.29 24.75 9.87
C GLN A 379 -5.47 24.87 10.85
N LEU A 380 -6.00 23.75 11.33
CA LEU A 380 -7.16 23.73 12.22
C LEU A 380 -6.82 24.27 13.61
N VAL A 381 -5.65 23.92 14.14
CA VAL A 381 -5.26 24.19 15.52
C VAL A 381 -4.44 25.48 15.65
N LEU A 382 -3.35 25.63 14.88
CA LEU A 382 -2.48 26.81 14.91
C LEU A 382 -3.00 27.92 13.98
N GLY A 383 -3.50 27.56 12.81
CA GLY A 383 -4.10 28.49 11.83
C GLY A 383 -5.52 28.95 12.18
N ALA A 384 -6.06 28.54 13.32
CA ALA A 384 -7.41 28.84 13.80
C ALA A 384 -8.55 28.42 12.83
N GLY A 385 -8.30 27.52 11.88
CA GLY A 385 -9.30 27.04 10.92
C GLY A 385 -10.49 26.34 11.58
N ALA A 386 -10.28 25.69 12.73
CA ALA A 386 -11.37 25.04 13.47
C ALA A 386 -12.40 26.02 14.06
N LEU A 387 -12.06 27.31 14.22
CA LEU A 387 -13.03 28.32 14.63
C LEU A 387 -14.10 28.55 13.55
N GLN A 388 -13.67 28.54 12.29
CA GLN A 388 -14.54 28.82 11.13
C GLN A 388 -15.31 27.56 10.69
N LEU A 389 -14.64 26.41 10.63
CA LEU A 389 -15.22 25.18 10.08
C LEU A 389 -16.12 24.45 11.08
N VAL A 390 -15.68 24.33 12.33
CA VAL A 390 -16.39 23.55 13.38
C VAL A 390 -17.23 24.46 14.28
N GLY A 391 -17.10 25.79 14.13
CA GLY A 391 -17.81 26.77 14.95
C GLY A 391 -17.33 26.82 16.40
N LEU A 392 -16.07 26.41 16.67
CA LEU A 392 -15.47 26.59 17.99
C LEU A 392 -15.32 28.08 18.28
N LYS A 393 -15.68 28.51 19.50
CA LYS A 393 -15.55 29.92 19.91
C LYS A 393 -14.08 30.32 20.12
N THR A 394 -13.26 29.41 20.64
CA THR A 394 -11.83 29.62 20.91
C THR A 394 -11.06 28.30 20.80
N ILE A 395 -9.79 28.37 20.40
CA ILE A 395 -8.87 27.24 20.49
C ILE A 395 -8.29 27.25 21.91
N SER A 396 -8.64 26.23 22.70
CA SER A 396 -8.21 26.14 24.11
C SER A 396 -6.81 25.52 24.25
N THR A 397 -6.17 25.75 25.40
CA THR A 397 -4.94 25.05 25.81
C THR A 397 -5.09 23.52 25.76
N LYS A 398 -6.28 23.00 26.12
CA LYS A 398 -6.55 21.55 26.07
C LYS A 398 -6.55 21.05 24.63
N ASN A 399 -7.10 21.81 23.69
CA ASN A 399 -7.15 21.45 22.27
C ASN A 399 -5.73 21.35 21.70
N LEU A 400 -4.87 22.31 22.03
CA LEU A 400 -3.44 22.32 21.65
C LEU A 400 -2.70 21.10 22.23
N ALA A 401 -2.90 20.81 23.52
CA ALA A 401 -2.28 19.66 24.16
C ALA A 401 -2.74 18.32 23.54
N LEU A 402 -4.04 18.17 23.25
CA LEU A 402 -4.59 16.98 22.58
C LEU A 402 -4.02 16.82 21.17
N ALA A 403 -3.93 17.91 20.39
CA ALA A 403 -3.31 17.88 19.07
C ALA A 403 -1.84 17.42 19.15
N SER A 404 -1.07 17.97 20.09
CA SER A 404 0.31 17.54 20.32
C SER A 404 0.41 16.04 20.64
N ARG A 405 -0.47 15.50 21.50
CA ARG A 405 -0.49 14.06 21.81
C ARG A 405 -0.87 13.19 20.62
N CYS A 406 -1.81 13.62 19.79
CA CYS A 406 -2.18 12.90 18.58
C CYS A 406 -1.00 12.82 17.60
N LEU A 407 -0.28 13.92 17.40
CA LEU A 407 0.92 13.94 16.56
C LEU A 407 2.02 13.02 17.12
N GLN A 408 2.24 13.03 18.43
CA GLN A 408 3.21 12.15 19.11
C GLN A 408 2.85 10.67 18.94
N LEU A 409 1.56 10.32 19.00
CA LEU A 409 1.11 8.95 18.75
C LEU A 409 1.47 8.51 17.32
N ILE A 410 1.22 9.35 16.33
CA ILE A 410 1.58 9.03 14.93
C ILE A 410 3.10 8.87 14.78
N VAL A 411 3.89 9.77 15.36
CA VAL A 411 5.36 9.67 15.38
C VAL A 411 5.83 8.35 15.98
N HIS A 412 5.16 7.85 17.02
CA HIS A 412 5.47 6.54 17.61
C HIS A 412 5.28 5.37 16.63
N TYR A 413 4.28 5.44 15.75
CA TYR A 413 3.95 4.36 14.81
C TYR A 413 4.67 4.43 13.45
N ILE A 414 5.22 5.58 13.05
CA ILE A 414 5.97 5.70 11.79
C ILE A 414 7.15 4.69 11.69
N PRO A 415 7.95 4.42 12.75
CA PRO A 415 8.99 3.40 12.71
C PRO A 415 8.47 1.99 12.38
N TYR A 416 7.32 1.59 12.93
CA TYR A 416 6.71 0.28 12.64
C TYR A 416 6.27 0.18 11.17
N VAL A 417 5.71 1.26 10.61
CA VAL A 417 5.42 1.34 9.18
C VAL A 417 6.71 1.21 8.36
N LYS A 418 7.77 1.93 8.75
CA LYS A 418 9.06 1.90 8.06
C LYS A 418 9.63 0.48 8.00
N ASP A 419 9.60 -0.24 9.12
CA ASP A 419 10.08 -1.62 9.21
C ASP A 419 9.20 -2.61 8.44
N HIS A 420 7.88 -2.37 8.37
CA HIS A 420 6.95 -3.19 7.57
C HIS A 420 7.20 -3.07 6.06
N PHE A 421 7.46 -1.86 5.56
CA PHE A 421 7.74 -1.62 4.14
C PHE A 421 9.18 -1.98 3.73
N LYS A 422 10.13 -1.96 4.66
CA LYS A 422 11.55 -2.25 4.38
C LYS A 422 11.83 -3.56 3.63
N PRO A 423 11.24 -4.72 3.98
CA PRO A 423 11.43 -5.96 3.22
C PRO A 423 10.70 -5.97 1.87
N LYS A 424 9.66 -5.15 1.71
CA LYS A 424 8.84 -5.08 0.48
C LYS A 424 9.46 -4.18 -0.59
N LEU A 425 10.40 -3.32 -0.20
CA LEU A 425 11.09 -2.38 -1.08
C LEU A 425 12.52 -2.86 -1.35
N TYR A 426 12.69 -3.61 -2.43
CA TYR A 426 14.00 -4.16 -2.86
C TYR A 426 15.04 -3.05 -3.14
N ASN A 427 15.00 -2.46 -4.34
CA ASN A 427 16.00 -1.49 -4.83
C ASN A 427 15.66 -0.02 -4.50
N LYS A 428 14.53 0.23 -3.83
CA LYS A 428 14.00 1.60 -3.57
C LYS A 428 14.00 1.97 -2.09
N LYS A 429 14.91 1.40 -1.29
CA LYS A 429 15.02 1.67 0.16
C LYS A 429 15.24 3.14 0.50
N HIS A 430 15.79 3.93 -0.43
CA HIS A 430 15.93 5.39 -0.26
C HIS A 430 14.58 6.10 -0.03
N MET A 431 13.46 5.52 -0.51
CA MET A 431 12.12 6.05 -0.28
C MET A 431 11.73 6.09 1.20
N LEU A 432 12.32 5.21 2.03
CA LEU A 432 12.11 5.23 3.48
C LEU A 432 12.61 6.52 4.13
N LYS A 433 13.50 7.29 3.47
CA LYS A 433 13.91 8.62 3.93
C LYS A 433 12.76 9.62 3.92
N HIS A 434 11.73 9.41 3.08
CA HIS A 434 10.55 10.27 3.11
C HIS A 434 9.73 10.08 4.39
N LEU A 435 9.75 8.89 4.99
CA LEU A 435 9.16 8.68 6.33
C LEU A 435 9.98 9.37 7.42
N ASP A 436 11.31 9.42 7.29
CA ASP A 436 12.17 10.17 8.20
C ASP A 436 11.89 11.68 8.11
N GLN A 437 11.71 12.20 6.89
CA GLN A 437 11.33 13.59 6.68
C GLN A 437 9.95 13.89 7.28
N ILE A 438 8.95 13.04 7.05
CA ILE A 438 7.63 13.20 7.69
C ILE A 438 7.75 13.19 9.21
N THR A 439 8.55 12.28 9.77
CA THR A 439 8.77 12.23 11.22
C THR A 439 9.30 13.56 11.73
N LYS A 440 10.27 14.15 11.03
CA LYS A 440 10.78 15.50 11.34
C LYS A 440 9.68 16.56 11.25
N ASP A 441 8.89 16.58 10.18
CA ASP A 441 7.81 17.56 9.99
C ASP A 441 6.75 17.48 11.12
N TYR A 442 6.49 16.29 11.66
CA TYR A 442 5.61 16.12 12.82
C TYR A 442 6.25 16.61 14.12
N LEU A 443 7.55 16.33 14.33
CA LEU A 443 8.29 16.79 15.51
C LEU A 443 8.39 18.32 15.56
N ASP A 444 8.68 18.95 14.42
CA ASP A 444 8.73 20.41 14.29
C ASP A 444 7.35 21.02 14.63
N HIS A 445 6.25 20.43 14.14
CA HIS A 445 4.90 20.86 14.48
C HIS A 445 4.55 20.66 15.97
N ILE A 446 4.98 19.55 16.59
CA ILE A 446 4.84 19.33 18.03
C ILE A 446 5.55 20.45 18.82
N GLU A 447 6.75 20.84 18.39
CA GLU A 447 7.50 21.94 18.99
C GLU A 447 6.80 23.29 18.81
N GLU A 448 6.24 23.58 17.63
CA GLU A 448 5.45 24.78 17.38
C GLU A 448 4.23 24.88 18.32
N ILE A 449 3.52 23.77 18.53
CA ILE A 449 2.41 23.73 19.48
C ILE A 449 2.92 24.00 20.91
N SER A 450 4.04 23.39 21.30
CA SER A 450 4.66 23.66 22.61
C SER A 450 5.06 25.13 22.76
N ASN A 451 5.60 25.75 21.71
CA ASN A 451 5.94 27.18 21.68
C ASN A 451 4.68 28.03 21.85
N LYS A 452 3.58 27.68 21.18
CA LYS A 452 2.31 28.39 21.30
C LYS A 452 1.72 28.30 22.70
N LEU A 453 1.79 27.12 23.34
CA LEU A 453 1.36 26.90 24.73
C LEU A 453 2.12 27.81 25.70
N VAL A 454 3.45 27.88 25.55
CA VAL A 454 4.30 28.76 26.35
C VAL A 454 3.95 30.23 26.10
N ALA A 455 3.83 30.65 24.84
CA ALA A 455 3.51 32.03 24.47
C ALA A 455 2.16 32.52 25.03
N ILE A 456 1.15 31.64 25.09
CA ILE A 456 -0.15 31.96 25.73
C ILE A 456 0.06 32.33 27.20
N MET A 457 0.84 31.54 27.93
CA MET A 457 1.12 31.79 29.34
C MET A 457 2.05 32.99 29.56
N GLU A 458 2.99 33.21 28.66
CA GLU A 458 3.87 34.40 28.69
C GLU A 458 3.06 35.68 28.55
N GLY A 459 2.18 35.79 27.55
CA GLY A 459 1.35 36.98 27.36
C GLY A 459 0.38 37.23 28.52
N LEU A 460 -0.20 36.18 29.11
CA LEU A 460 -1.00 36.30 30.33
C LEU A 460 -0.16 36.84 31.49
N THR A 461 1.02 36.26 31.71
CA THR A 461 1.93 36.62 32.79
C THR A 461 2.41 38.07 32.67
N GLU A 462 2.89 38.45 31.49
CA GLU A 462 3.33 39.81 31.18
C GLU A 462 2.25 40.85 31.47
N SER A 463 0.99 40.58 31.06
CA SER A 463 -0.14 41.49 31.27
C SER A 463 -0.44 41.81 32.74
N TYR A 464 -0.11 40.88 33.64
CA TYR A 464 -0.22 41.07 35.09
C TYR A 464 1.03 41.74 35.67
N VAL A 465 2.23 41.27 35.30
CA VAL A 465 3.51 41.73 35.87
C VAL A 465 3.79 43.20 35.53
N ILE A 466 3.47 43.66 34.32
CA ILE A 466 3.68 45.08 33.92
C ILE A 466 2.89 46.05 34.82
N LYS A 467 1.75 45.60 35.38
CA LYS A 467 0.89 46.42 36.25
C LYS A 467 1.19 46.24 37.73
N TRP A 468 2.15 45.38 38.08
CA TRP A 468 2.49 45.07 39.46
C TRP A 468 3.31 46.20 40.07
N ASP A 469 3.10 46.40 41.37
CA ASP A 469 3.79 47.35 42.22
C ASP A 469 4.02 46.71 43.60
N ALA A 470 5.16 47.03 44.22
CA ALA A 470 5.60 46.41 45.47
C ALA A 470 4.91 47.06 46.69
N LYS A 471 3.62 46.79 46.86
CA LYS A 471 2.77 47.37 47.92
C LYS A 471 1.91 46.31 48.59
N ALA A 472 1.73 46.45 49.91
CA ALA A 472 0.81 45.61 50.70
C ALA A 472 -0.64 45.68 50.16
N PRO A 473 -1.45 44.61 50.31
CA PRO A 473 -1.19 43.35 51.03
C PRO A 473 -0.49 42.26 50.20
N MET A 474 0.30 41.41 50.86
CA MET A 474 0.99 40.26 50.27
C MET A 474 0.22 38.94 50.57
N PRO A 475 0.06 38.01 49.61
CA PRO A 475 0.47 38.13 48.21
C PRO A 475 -0.39 39.14 47.44
N SER A 476 0.26 39.94 46.59
CA SER A 476 -0.39 40.96 45.76
C SER A 476 -1.45 40.33 44.85
N SER A 477 -2.42 41.14 44.44
CA SER A 477 -3.48 40.70 43.53
C SER A 477 -2.93 40.19 42.19
N CYS A 478 -1.83 40.78 41.71
CA CYS A 478 -1.09 40.33 40.53
C CYS A 478 -0.56 38.91 40.72
N PHE A 479 0.26 38.66 41.74
CA PHE A 479 0.87 37.34 41.97
C PHE A 479 -0.20 36.28 42.21
N ARG A 480 -1.27 36.60 42.97
CA ARG A 480 -2.42 35.69 43.12
C ARG A 480 -3.07 35.36 41.78
N SER A 481 -3.20 36.33 40.88
CA SER A 481 -3.78 36.11 39.55
C SER A 481 -2.87 35.23 38.69
N VAL A 482 -1.56 35.49 38.67
CA VAL A 482 -0.57 34.66 37.95
C VAL A 482 -0.58 33.22 38.49
N CYS A 483 -0.48 33.01 39.80
CA CYS A 483 -0.56 31.68 40.42
C CYS A 483 -1.86 30.95 40.06
N LYS A 484 -3.00 31.66 40.11
CA LYS A 484 -4.30 31.08 39.73
C LYS A 484 -4.34 30.64 38.27
N GLN A 485 -3.84 31.45 37.33
CA GLN A 485 -3.80 31.07 35.91
C GLN A 485 -2.81 29.92 35.67
N MET A 486 -1.66 29.94 36.33
CA MET A 486 -0.63 28.90 36.26
C MET A 486 -1.17 27.55 36.76
N THR A 487 -1.95 27.56 37.84
CA THR A 487 -2.62 26.37 38.40
C THR A 487 -3.63 25.81 37.41
N LYS A 488 -4.52 26.65 36.87
CA LYS A 488 -5.50 26.24 35.86
C LYS A 488 -4.85 25.69 34.60
N PHE A 489 -3.75 26.30 34.16
CA PHE A 489 -2.99 25.82 33.02
C PHE A 489 -2.39 24.44 33.30
N HIS A 490 -1.77 24.24 34.48
CA HIS A 490 -1.24 22.96 34.92
C HIS A 490 -2.31 21.86 34.94
N GLU A 491 -3.45 22.11 35.58
CA GLU A 491 -4.59 21.17 35.65
C GLU A 491 -5.02 20.71 34.26
N VAL A 492 -5.05 21.61 33.27
CA VAL A 492 -5.45 21.26 31.91
C VAL A 492 -4.42 20.40 31.18
N ILE A 493 -3.12 20.66 31.37
CA ILE A 493 -2.07 20.00 30.57
C ILE A 493 -1.55 18.71 31.21
N ILE A 494 -1.62 18.56 32.53
CA ILE A 494 -1.11 17.37 33.23
C ILE A 494 -1.95 16.11 32.93
N ASP A 495 -3.24 16.29 32.64
CA ASP A 495 -4.16 15.21 32.27
C ASP A 495 -3.96 14.71 30.82
N VAL A 496 -3.19 15.46 30.02
CA VAL A 496 -3.02 15.19 28.58
C VAL A 496 -1.57 14.89 28.21
N LEU A 497 -0.62 15.69 28.71
CA LEU A 497 0.80 15.62 28.36
C LEU A 497 1.61 14.80 29.39
N PRO A 498 2.67 14.09 28.95
CA PRO A 498 3.59 13.42 29.85
C PRO A 498 4.28 14.39 30.82
N GLN A 499 4.57 13.93 32.05
CA GLN A 499 5.18 14.74 33.10
C GLN A 499 6.48 15.42 32.67
N HIS A 500 7.30 14.75 31.85
CA HIS A 500 8.53 15.33 31.32
C HIS A 500 8.27 16.56 30.44
N GLN A 501 7.28 16.50 29.53
CA GLN A 501 6.94 17.63 28.66
C GLN A 501 6.34 18.78 29.45
N VAL A 502 5.45 18.47 30.41
CA VAL A 502 4.89 19.47 31.33
C VAL A 502 6.02 20.22 32.05
N LYS A 503 7.00 19.49 32.60
CA LYS A 503 8.17 20.09 33.26
C LYS A 503 8.93 21.05 32.33
N VAL A 504 9.20 20.66 31.09
CA VAL A 504 9.91 21.52 30.12
C VAL A 504 9.11 22.80 29.80
N ILE A 505 7.80 22.68 29.60
CA ILE A 505 6.91 23.83 29.35
C ILE A 505 6.96 24.81 30.53
N PHE A 506 6.83 24.31 31.77
CA PHE A 506 6.87 25.16 32.97
C PHE A 506 8.23 25.81 33.21
N GLN A 507 9.33 25.13 32.90
CA GLN A 507 10.67 25.70 32.96
C GLN A 507 10.82 26.91 32.02
N ARG A 508 10.26 26.83 30.82
CA ARG A 508 10.27 27.94 29.85
C ARG A 508 9.40 29.10 30.32
N ILE A 509 8.16 28.82 30.72
CA ILE A 509 7.23 29.85 31.24
C ILE A 509 7.86 30.61 32.40
N HIS A 510 8.55 29.91 33.29
CA HIS A 510 9.22 30.55 34.42
C HIS A 510 10.38 31.44 34.02
N LYS A 511 11.24 30.97 33.12
CA LYS A 511 12.35 31.79 32.63
C LYS A 511 11.80 33.14 32.12
N SER A 512 10.67 33.11 31.44
CA SER A 512 9.97 34.30 30.97
C SER A 512 9.36 35.12 32.11
N PHE A 513 8.69 34.50 33.08
CA PHE A 513 8.20 35.19 34.29
C PHE A 513 9.32 35.93 35.04
N VAL A 514 10.46 35.29 35.28
CA VAL A 514 11.62 35.90 35.95
C VAL A 514 12.14 37.10 35.16
N ASN A 515 12.18 36.99 33.83
CA ASN A 515 12.59 38.11 32.97
C ASN A 515 11.61 39.28 33.06
N PHE A 516 10.30 39.04 33.00
CA PHE A 516 9.29 40.09 33.15
C PHE A 516 9.35 40.76 34.52
N LEU A 517 9.47 39.97 35.60
CA LEU A 517 9.58 40.50 36.95
C LEU A 517 10.86 41.33 37.11
N ARG A 518 11.99 40.86 36.57
CA ARG A 518 13.25 41.63 36.58
C ARG A 518 13.09 42.97 35.86
N GLN A 519 12.48 42.98 34.69
CA GLN A 519 12.23 44.22 33.95
C GLN A 519 11.36 45.19 34.76
N GLN A 520 10.29 44.69 35.39
CA GLN A 520 9.41 45.51 36.21
C GLN A 520 10.13 46.07 37.46
N LEU A 521 10.97 45.28 38.12
CA LEU A 521 11.76 45.75 39.26
C LEU A 521 12.73 46.86 38.86
N LEU A 522 13.34 46.76 37.68
CA LEU A 522 14.19 47.82 37.13
C LEU A 522 13.38 49.09 36.84
N THR A 523 12.19 48.97 36.25
CA THR A 523 11.30 50.12 36.01
C THR A 523 10.87 50.82 37.30
N LEU A 524 10.62 50.06 38.35
CA LEU A 524 10.24 50.58 39.68
C LEU A 524 11.44 51.04 40.52
N ASN A 525 12.68 50.91 40.02
CA ASN A 525 13.92 51.18 40.75
C ASN A 525 14.03 50.44 42.09
N VAL A 526 13.46 49.24 42.20
CA VAL A 526 13.56 48.42 43.40
C VAL A 526 14.92 47.74 43.41
N THR A 527 15.74 48.02 44.42
CA THR A 527 17.08 47.42 44.58
C THR A 527 17.09 46.36 45.68
N ASN A 528 18.02 45.41 45.59
CA ASN A 528 18.19 44.36 46.62
C ASN A 528 19.04 44.89 47.78
N ASP A 529 18.56 45.94 48.44
CA ASP A 529 19.22 46.65 49.53
C ASP A 529 18.80 46.16 50.93
N GLY A 530 17.86 45.20 50.98
CA GLY A 530 17.25 44.74 52.23
C GLY A 530 16.21 45.70 52.81
N GLY A 531 15.83 46.75 52.08
CA GLY A 531 14.86 47.75 52.49
C GLY A 531 13.40 47.25 52.44
N PRO A 532 12.44 48.08 52.88
CA PRO A 532 11.03 47.70 52.98
C PRO A 532 10.41 47.22 51.66
N GLN A 533 10.76 47.86 50.54
CA GLN A 533 10.27 47.45 49.21
C GLN A 533 10.82 46.09 48.81
N ASN A 534 12.13 45.84 49.00
CA ASN A 534 12.74 44.53 48.79
C ASN A 534 12.11 43.45 49.68
N GLY A 535 11.80 43.79 50.94
CA GLY A 535 11.06 42.92 51.86
C GLY A 535 9.67 42.54 51.35
N LEU A 536 8.94 43.48 50.75
CA LEU A 536 7.63 43.23 50.14
C LEU A 536 7.74 42.32 48.91
N VAL A 537 8.72 42.55 48.02
CA VAL A 537 8.95 41.65 46.86
C VAL A 537 9.24 40.22 47.30
N ASN A 538 10.12 40.07 48.29
CA ASN A 538 10.44 38.76 48.85
C ASN A 538 9.21 38.12 49.49
N ALA A 539 8.43 38.87 50.28
CA ALA A 539 7.18 38.38 50.86
C ALA A 539 6.20 37.92 49.77
N ASP A 540 6.03 38.68 48.68
CA ASP A 540 5.20 38.30 47.54
C ASP A 540 5.64 36.99 46.91
N ILE A 541 6.95 36.81 46.69
CA ILE A 541 7.52 35.59 46.15
C ILE A 541 7.30 34.41 47.11
N TYR A 542 7.68 34.54 48.39
CA TYR A 542 7.56 33.47 49.39
C TYR A 542 6.11 33.07 49.67
N LEU A 543 5.20 34.03 49.85
CA LEU A 543 3.78 33.75 50.09
C LEU A 543 3.10 33.16 48.85
N SER A 544 3.52 33.57 47.65
CA SER A 544 2.99 33.00 46.41
C SER A 544 3.46 31.56 46.18
N ILE A 545 4.70 31.23 46.57
CA ILE A 545 5.18 29.83 46.63
C ILE A 545 4.32 29.04 47.61
N TYR A 546 4.08 29.59 48.80
CA TYR A 546 3.35 28.89 49.85
C TYR A 546 1.89 28.62 49.46
N LEU A 547 1.24 29.56 48.78
CA LEU A 547 -0.09 29.35 48.19
C LEU A 547 -0.07 28.35 47.02
N SER A 548 1.05 28.21 46.33
CA SER A 548 1.22 27.32 45.17
C SER A 548 1.77 25.94 45.56
N ILE A 549 1.84 25.59 46.85
CA ILE A 549 2.40 24.31 47.38
C ILE A 549 1.73 23.05 46.81
N TYR A 550 0.58 23.16 46.15
CA TYR A 550 -0.01 22.05 45.38
C TYR A 550 0.62 21.83 43.98
N LEU A 551 1.46 22.75 43.49
CA LEU A 551 2.29 22.56 42.30
C LEU A 551 3.63 21.94 42.69
N SER A 552 3.75 20.66 42.31
CA SER A 552 4.90 19.74 42.37
C SER A 552 6.31 20.36 42.55
N ILE A 553 7.17 19.60 43.24
CA ILE A 553 8.62 19.68 43.53
C ILE A 553 9.48 20.57 42.61
N CYS A 554 9.11 20.73 41.33
CA CYS A 554 9.74 21.67 40.41
C CYS A 554 9.63 23.15 40.83
N PHE A 555 8.54 23.59 41.49
CA PHE A 555 8.37 24.99 41.92
C PHE A 555 9.22 25.34 43.16
N ILE A 556 9.51 24.35 44.01
CA ILE A 556 10.30 24.49 45.24
C ILE A 556 11.80 24.59 44.93
N LEU A 557 12.31 23.76 44.01
CA LEU A 557 13.71 23.86 43.52
C LEU A 557 13.95 25.14 42.69
N PHE A 558 12.89 25.74 42.17
CA PHE A 558 12.86 26.88 41.24
C PHE A 558 13.22 28.22 41.87
N ILE A 559 12.72 28.51 43.08
CA ILE A 559 12.83 29.85 43.66
C ILE A 559 14.10 30.01 44.49
N SER A 560 14.70 28.91 44.95
CA SER A 560 16.04 28.90 45.55
C SER A 560 17.10 29.53 44.62
N SER A 561 16.89 29.48 43.30
CA SER A 561 17.73 30.13 42.28
C SER A 561 17.54 31.65 42.15
N ILE A 562 16.40 32.20 42.58
CA ILE A 562 16.08 33.64 42.47
C ILE A 562 16.55 34.40 43.73
N ILE A 563 16.51 33.73 44.89
CA ILE A 563 16.88 34.33 46.19
C ILE A 563 18.40 34.47 46.36
N PHE A 564 19.20 33.66 45.64
CA PHE A 564 20.68 33.74 45.68
C PHE A 564 21.30 34.07 44.31
N PRO A 565 21.15 35.29 43.78
CA PRO A 565 22.16 35.78 42.85
C PRO A 565 23.45 35.94 43.67
N LYS A 566 24.46 35.10 43.40
CA LYS A 566 25.81 35.31 43.98
C LYS A 566 26.18 36.79 43.79
N PRO A 567 26.61 37.50 44.84
CA PRO A 567 27.00 38.88 44.69
C PRO A 567 28.12 38.95 43.65
N ILE A 568 27.96 39.84 42.67
CA ILE A 568 29.04 40.23 41.76
C ILE A 568 30.10 40.84 42.67
N ARG A 569 31.13 40.07 43.01
CA ARG A 569 32.35 40.61 43.59
C ARG A 569 32.95 41.53 42.52
N ASN A 570 32.76 42.83 42.68
CA ASN A 570 33.65 43.82 42.10
C ASN A 570 35.06 43.47 42.57
N LYS A 571 35.87 42.90 41.67
CA LYS A 571 37.32 42.97 41.84
C LYS A 571 37.68 44.43 41.59
N GLN A 572 38.14 45.08 42.66
CA GLN A 572 38.91 46.33 42.60
C GLN A 572 40.10 46.17 41.65
#